data_AF-X1Q000-F1
#
_entry.id   AF-X1Q000-F1
#
_cell.length_a   1.000
_cell.length_b   1.000
_cell.length_c   1.000
_cell.angle_alpha   90.00
_cell.angle_beta   90.00
_cell.angle_gamma   90.00
#
_symmetry.space_group_name_H-M   'P 1'
#
loop_
_entity.id
_entity.type
_entity.pdbx_description
1 polymer ?
#
loop_
_entity_poly.entity_id
_entity_poly.type
_entity_poly.pdbx_seq_one_letter_code
_entity_poly.pdbx_strand_id
1 'polypeptide(L)'
;MSTDEADGSYLVGYDMFNKPEISKAIIEGAEQRYGYRKSQIRFCLFVGKFKSKDDEEIITKELSNLKIGDNPVKVYNVRDVSKGLLKAAESKTYIDDPVLTTLKALRESGYLK
;
A
#
# COMPACT_ATOMS: atom_id res chain seq x y z
N MET A 1 -14.46 31.29 19.52
CA MET A 1 -13.43 30.24 19.51
C MET A 1 -13.92 29.22 18.48
N SER A 2 -13.56 29.44 17.21
CA SER A 2 -13.96 28.54 16.11
C SER A 2 -13.02 27.35 16.10
N THR A 3 -13.56 26.18 16.38
CA THR A 3 -12.94 24.91 15.98
C THR A 3 -13.67 24.52 14.70
N ASP A 4 -13.07 24.85 13.55
CA ASP A 4 -13.47 24.27 12.28
C ASP A 4 -13.10 22.79 12.32
N GLU A 5 -14.04 21.94 12.73
CA GLU A 5 -13.96 20.50 12.49
C GLU A 5 -14.12 20.28 10.99
N ALA A 6 -12.99 20.04 10.32
CA ALA A 6 -12.99 19.46 8.98
C ALA A 6 -13.48 18.01 9.10
N ASP A 7 -14.80 17.84 9.17
CA ASP A 7 -15.52 16.57 9.08
C ASP A 7 -15.43 16.02 7.64
N GLY A 8 -14.23 15.61 7.27
CA GLY A 8 -13.95 14.95 6.02
C GLY A 8 -12.96 13.84 6.29
N SER A 9 -13.46 12.62 6.55
CA SER A 9 -12.61 11.43 6.61
C SER A 9 -11.69 11.42 5.39
N TYR A 10 -10.38 11.27 5.60
CA TYR A 10 -9.41 11.15 4.50
C TYR A 10 -9.70 9.96 3.57
N LEU A 11 -10.62 9.09 3.98
CA LEU A 11 -11.05 7.90 3.26
C LEU A 11 -12.33 8.11 2.45
N VAL A 12 -12.88 9.32 2.36
CA VAL A 12 -14.04 9.61 1.51
C VAL A 12 -13.75 9.15 0.08
N GLY A 13 -14.56 8.22 -0.43
CA GLY A 13 -14.41 7.61 -1.76
C GLY A 13 -13.72 6.23 -1.78
N TYR A 14 -13.13 5.78 -0.67
CA TYR A 14 -12.55 4.44 -0.56
C TYR A 14 -13.56 3.42 -0.06
N ASP A 15 -14.45 3.03 -0.96
CA ASP A 15 -15.51 2.06 -0.74
C ASP A 15 -15.00 0.74 -0.13
N MET A 16 -13.80 0.27 -0.52
CA MET A 16 -13.19 -0.95 0.02
C MET A 16 -12.89 -0.90 1.53
N PHE A 17 -12.70 0.31 2.09
CA PHE A 17 -12.40 0.51 3.51
C PHE A 17 -13.63 0.91 4.32
N ASN A 18 -14.58 1.60 3.68
CA ASN A 18 -15.74 2.19 4.37
C ASN A 18 -17.00 1.31 4.30
N LYS A 19 -17.09 0.40 3.32
CA LYS A 19 -18.26 -0.45 3.09
C LYS A 19 -17.95 -1.92 3.42
N PRO A 20 -18.38 -2.43 4.58
CA PRO A 20 -18.08 -3.79 5.03
C PRO A 20 -18.49 -4.86 4.01
N GLU A 21 -19.61 -4.67 3.32
CA GLU A 21 -20.12 -5.57 2.29
C GLU A 21 -19.17 -5.70 1.10
N ILE A 22 -18.51 -4.61 0.69
CA ILE A 22 -17.51 -4.62 -0.38
C ILE A 22 -16.27 -5.35 0.09
N SER A 23 -15.78 -5.05 1.30
CA SER A 23 -14.60 -5.72 1.86
C SER A 23 -14.82 -7.23 2.01
N LYS A 24 -16.02 -7.65 2.42
CA LYS A 24 -16.42 -9.05 2.52
C LYS A 24 -16.45 -9.73 1.15
N ALA A 25 -17.06 -9.09 0.16
CA ALA A 25 -17.11 -9.62 -1.20
C ALA A 25 -15.71 -9.78 -1.83
N ILE A 26 -14.78 -8.85 -1.55
CA ILE A 26 -13.38 -8.96 -1.98
C ILE A 26 -12.71 -10.17 -1.34
N ILE A 27 -12.89 -10.37 -0.02
CA ILE A 27 -12.33 -11.52 0.69
C ILE A 27 -12.88 -12.81 0.09
N GLU A 28 -14.19 -12.97 0.06
CA GLU A 28 -14.87 -14.17 -0.45
C GLU A 28 -14.45 -14.47 -1.90
N GLY A 29 -14.37 -13.43 -2.76
CA GLY A 29 -13.91 -13.56 -4.13
C GLY A 29 -12.46 -14.03 -4.23
N ALA A 30 -11.57 -13.56 -3.35
CA ALA A 30 -10.18 -14.01 -3.32
C ALA A 30 -10.03 -15.45 -2.80
N GLU A 31 -10.82 -15.84 -1.81
CA GLU A 31 -10.85 -17.23 -1.30
C GLU A 31 -11.35 -18.19 -2.39
N GLN A 32 -12.46 -17.85 -3.06
CA GLN A 32 -13.06 -18.70 -4.09
C GLN A 32 -12.20 -18.78 -5.36
N ARG A 33 -11.66 -17.66 -5.83
CA ARG A 33 -10.96 -17.60 -7.13
C ARG A 33 -9.52 -18.07 -7.06
N TYR A 34 -8.83 -17.81 -5.95
CA TYR A 34 -7.39 -18.05 -5.83
C TYR A 34 -7.03 -19.03 -4.71
N GLY A 35 -7.99 -19.50 -3.92
CA GLY A 35 -7.74 -20.44 -2.82
C GLY A 35 -6.95 -19.83 -1.66
N TYR A 36 -6.89 -18.49 -1.57
CA TYR A 36 -6.25 -17.83 -0.43
C TYR A 36 -7.08 -18.02 0.84
N ARG A 37 -6.42 -18.14 1.99
CA ARG A 37 -7.10 -18.01 3.28
C ARG A 37 -7.31 -16.54 3.61
N LYS A 38 -8.37 -16.20 4.33
CA LYS A 38 -8.61 -14.86 4.92
C LYS A 38 -7.36 -14.20 5.53
N SER A 39 -6.56 -14.96 6.27
CA SER A 39 -5.31 -14.49 6.90
C SER A 39 -4.18 -14.14 5.90
N GLN A 40 -4.24 -14.65 4.67
CA GLN A 40 -3.29 -14.35 3.60
C GLN A 40 -3.72 -13.13 2.77
N ILE A 41 -4.99 -12.71 2.88
CA ILE A 41 -5.53 -11.57 2.16
C ILE A 41 -5.23 -10.29 2.94
N ARG A 42 -4.57 -9.33 2.30
CA ARG A 42 -4.22 -8.04 2.88
C ARG A 42 -4.76 -6.90 2.04
N PHE A 43 -5.38 -5.96 2.71
CA PHE A 43 -5.85 -4.71 2.14
C PHE A 43 -4.73 -3.67 2.25
N CYS A 44 -4.45 -3.00 1.13
CA CYS A 44 -3.37 -2.03 1.03
C CYS A 44 -3.87 -0.76 0.34
N LEU A 45 -3.46 0.40 0.82
CA LEU A 45 -3.59 1.68 0.13
C LEU A 45 -2.22 2.08 -0.43
N PHE A 46 -2.13 2.22 -1.75
CA PHE A 46 -0.94 2.75 -2.42
C PHE A 46 -1.16 4.23 -2.72
N VAL A 47 -0.34 5.08 -2.11
CA VAL A 47 -0.43 6.53 -2.27
C VAL A 47 0.83 7.03 -2.98
N GLY A 48 0.65 8.03 -3.83
CA GLY A 48 1.74 8.79 -4.42
C GLY A 48 2.48 9.63 -3.38
N LYS A 49 2.49 10.95 -3.59
CA LYS A 49 3.03 11.91 -2.64
C LYS A 49 1.89 12.46 -1.78
N PHE A 50 2.01 12.37 -0.45
CA PHE A 50 1.10 13.06 0.46
C PHE A 50 1.27 14.57 0.36
N LYS A 51 0.17 15.31 0.59
CA LYS A 51 0.18 16.78 0.56
C LYS A 51 1.06 17.35 1.67
N SER A 52 1.03 16.74 2.85
CA SER A 52 1.86 17.09 4.00
C SER A 52 2.36 15.84 4.73
N LYS A 53 3.36 15.99 5.61
CA LYS A 53 3.84 14.91 6.48
C LYS A 53 2.80 14.57 7.56
N ASP A 54 2.04 15.55 8.02
CA ASP A 54 1.00 15.36 9.03
C ASP A 54 -0.15 14.54 8.44
N ASP A 55 -0.55 14.80 7.19
CA ASP A 55 -1.56 14.01 6.47
C ASP A 55 -1.11 12.55 6.34
N GLU A 56 0.17 12.31 6.01
CA GLU A 56 0.74 10.97 5.94
C GLU A 56 0.64 10.23 7.28
N GLU A 57 1.02 10.89 8.38
CA GLU A 57 0.98 10.29 9.72
C GLU A 57 -0.45 10.00 10.17
N ILE A 58 -1.38 10.94 9.95
CA ILE A 58 -2.80 10.78 10.32
C ILE A 58 -3.43 9.63 9.53
N ILE A 59 -3.30 9.63 8.20
CA ILE A 59 -3.91 8.60 7.33
C ILE A 59 -3.31 7.22 7.62
N THR A 60 -1.99 7.14 7.77
CA THR A 60 -1.31 5.87 8.06
C THR A 60 -1.77 5.32 9.42
N LYS A 61 -1.89 6.19 10.43
CA LYS A 61 -2.38 5.80 11.75
C LYS A 61 -3.83 5.34 11.69
N GLU A 62 -4.71 6.09 11.03
CA GLU A 62 -6.13 5.75 10.88
C GLU A 62 -6.31 4.38 10.22
N LEU A 63 -5.67 4.16 9.07
CA LEU A 63 -5.76 2.90 8.32
C LEU A 63 -5.08 1.73 9.03
N SER A 64 -3.96 1.94 9.73
CA SER A 64 -3.31 0.85 10.49
C SER A 64 -4.16 0.32 11.64
N ASN A 65 -5.08 1.13 12.17
CA ASN A 65 -6.05 0.71 13.19
C ASN A 65 -7.26 -0.02 12.58
N LEU A 66 -7.55 0.23 11.31
CA LEU A 66 -8.61 -0.45 10.58
C LEU A 66 -8.20 -1.89 10.28
N LYS A 67 -8.96 -2.85 10.81
CA LYS A 67 -8.77 -4.28 10.53
C LYS A 67 -9.83 -4.74 9.53
N ILE A 68 -9.37 -5.24 8.37
CA ILE A 68 -10.22 -5.83 7.35
C ILE A 68 -9.85 -7.30 7.20
N GLY A 69 -10.85 -8.15 7.39
CA GLY A 69 -10.62 -9.58 7.53
C GLY A 69 -9.81 -9.87 8.80
N ASP A 70 -8.61 -10.43 8.63
CA ASP A 70 -7.73 -10.80 9.75
C ASP A 70 -6.47 -9.91 9.83
N ASN A 71 -6.35 -8.93 8.93
CA ASN A 71 -5.14 -8.11 8.80
C ASN A 71 -5.45 -6.61 8.93
N PRO A 72 -4.54 -5.82 9.54
CA PRO A 72 -4.62 -4.36 9.48
C PRO A 72 -4.39 -3.87 8.05
N VAL A 73 -5.02 -2.75 7.67
CA VAL A 73 -4.77 -2.11 6.38
C VAL A 73 -3.35 -1.52 6.38
N LYS A 74 -2.60 -1.78 5.31
CA LYS A 74 -1.27 -1.21 5.12
C LYS A 74 -1.30 -0.03 4.17
N VAL A 75 -0.53 1.01 4.49
CA VAL A 75 -0.33 2.15 3.60
C VAL A 75 1.08 2.05 3.04
N TYR A 76 1.21 2.24 1.73
CA TYR A 76 2.48 2.26 1.01
C TYR A 76 2.59 3.56 0.23
N ASN A 77 3.56 4.40 0.59
CA ASN A 77 3.90 5.59 -0.18
C ASN A 77 4.98 5.28 -1.24
N VAL A 78 5.28 6.26 -2.10
CA VAL A 78 6.35 6.12 -3.12
C VAL A 78 7.70 5.76 -2.51
N ARG A 79 8.02 6.26 -1.31
CA ARG A 79 9.29 5.95 -0.63
C ARG A 79 9.33 4.48 -0.18
N ASP A 80 8.23 3.92 0.31
CA ASP A 80 8.15 2.52 0.75
C ASP A 80 8.25 1.57 -0.43
N VAL A 81 7.54 1.87 -1.51
CA VAL A 81 7.63 1.12 -2.77
C VAL A 81 9.05 1.19 -3.33
N SER A 82 9.64 2.39 -3.38
CA SER A 82 11.01 2.57 -3.87
C SER A 82 12.03 1.82 -3.01
N LYS A 83 11.90 1.85 -1.68
CA LYS A 83 12.76 1.08 -0.77
C LYS A 83 12.66 -0.42 -1.02
N GLY A 84 11.45 -0.93 -1.18
CA GLY A 84 11.21 -2.34 -1.51
C GLY A 84 11.86 -2.73 -2.83
N LEU A 85 11.72 -1.87 -3.84
CA LEU A 85 12.29 -2.07 -5.17
C LEU A 85 13.84 -2.06 -5.16
N LEU A 86 14.45 -1.08 -4.47
CA LEU A 86 15.90 -1.00 -4.34
C LEU A 86 16.48 -2.22 -3.62
N LYS A 87 15.77 -2.72 -2.60
CA LYS A 87 16.14 -3.96 -1.88
C LYS A 87 15.98 -5.20 -2.76
N ALA A 88 14.90 -5.29 -3.54
CA ALA A 88 14.71 -6.40 -4.48
C ALA A 88 15.80 -6.42 -5.56
N ALA A 89 16.28 -5.25 -5.99
CA ALA A 89 17.38 -5.12 -6.95
C ALA A 89 18.74 -5.61 -6.42
N GLU A 90 18.92 -5.79 -5.10
CA GLU A 90 20.11 -6.42 -4.52
C GLU A 90 20.11 -7.95 -4.71
N SER A 91 18.94 -8.54 -4.98
CA SER A 91 18.81 -9.99 -5.16
C SER A 91 19.29 -10.45 -6.54
N LYS A 92 20.00 -11.58 -6.56
CA LYS A 92 20.40 -12.28 -7.79
C LYS A 92 19.27 -13.09 -8.43
N THR A 93 18.18 -13.33 -7.70
CA THR A 93 17.07 -14.21 -8.13
C THR A 93 16.22 -13.62 -9.25
N TYR A 94 16.14 -12.30 -9.34
CA TYR A 94 15.23 -11.61 -10.26
C TYR A 94 15.97 -11.03 -11.47
N ILE A 95 16.75 -11.86 -12.15
CA ILE A 95 17.50 -11.41 -13.35
C ILE A 95 16.60 -11.16 -14.56
N ASP A 96 15.44 -11.81 -14.59
CA ASP A 96 14.48 -11.70 -15.71
C ASP A 96 13.36 -10.68 -15.47
N ASP A 97 13.37 -9.99 -14.32
CA ASP A 97 12.42 -8.89 -14.08
C ASP A 97 12.94 -7.62 -14.78
N PRO A 98 12.19 -7.06 -15.76
CA PRO A 98 12.68 -5.95 -16.58
C PRO A 98 12.91 -4.67 -15.77
N VAL A 99 12.14 -4.45 -14.69
CA VAL A 99 12.29 -3.26 -13.84
C VAL A 99 13.56 -3.40 -13.00
N LEU A 100 13.77 -4.56 -12.39
CA LEU A 100 14.96 -4.81 -11.56
C LEU A 100 16.25 -4.83 -12.40
N THR A 101 16.21 -5.40 -13.60
CA THR A 101 17.34 -5.40 -14.52
C THR A 101 17.68 -3.99 -15.01
N THR A 102 16.68 -3.16 -15.28
CA THR A 102 16.89 -1.74 -15.60
C THR A 102 17.57 -1.00 -14.45
N LEU A 103 17.11 -1.19 -13.21
CA LEU A 103 17.72 -0.56 -12.04
C LEU A 103 19.17 -0.99 -11.82
N LYS A 104 19.47 -2.27 -12.02
CA LYS A 104 20.83 -2.80 -11.96
C LYS A 104 21.72 -2.17 -13.05
N ALA A 105 21.24 -2.11 -14.29
CA ALA A 105 21.98 -1.47 -15.38
C ALA A 105 22.26 0.02 -15.12
N LEU A 106 21.28 0.75 -14.56
CA LEU A 106 21.47 2.15 -14.16
C LEU A 106 22.50 2.33 -13.04
N ARG A 107 22.58 1.38 -12.10
CA ARG A 107 23.61 1.36 -11.05
C ARG A 107 25.00 1.10 -11.60
N GLU A 108 25.14 0.06 -12.43
CA GLU A 108 26.43 -0.31 -13.04
C GLU A 108 26.96 0.80 -13.96
N SER A 109 26.08 1.54 -14.63
CA SER A 109 26.45 2.69 -15.45
C SER A 109 26.68 4.00 -14.67
N GLY A 110 26.45 3.99 -13.35
CA GLY A 110 26.65 5.16 -12.48
C GLY A 110 25.55 6.23 -12.57
N TYR A 111 24.47 6.01 -13.32
CA TYR A 111 23.32 6.93 -13.39
C TYR A 111 22.41 6.85 -12.16
N LEU A 112 22.44 5.72 -11.45
CA LEU A 112 21.76 5.51 -10.19
C LEU A 112 22.79 5.12 -9.13
N LYS A 113 22.76 5.74 -7.96
CA LYS A 113 23.64 5.40 -6.84
C LYS A 113 23.12 4.19 -6.06
#